data_AF-A0A9D4YY33-F1
#
_entry.id   AF-A0A9D4YY33-F1
#
_cell.length_a   1.000
_cell.length_b   1.000
_cell.length_c   1.000
_cell.angle_alpha   90.00
_cell.angle_beta   90.00
_cell.angle_gamma   90.00
#
_symmetry.space_group_name_H-M   'P 1'
#
loop_
_entity.id
_entity.type
_entity.pdbx_description
1 polymer ?
#
loop_
_entity_poly.entity_id
_entity_poly.type
_entity_poly.pdbx_seq_one_letter_code
_entity_poly.pdbx_strand_id
1 'polypeptide(L)'
;MVLKPSLSAKSLLPLTTPAARRQYKVRALFLTLLAMLLLWARHQQTLNFSGTAKGPCGQANPSLPPARDALTLQFEVCNGFTNQRIALLSGLVLAAATNRSVVLPEFLLNGMQLDDMQTVTADKADTVPFREWFDEGVFAQALAAHGVHVVEAPTQNATALSLQDYDSQSKPSALVGYIKKQRAHQHIRMACPAFRVPGSLVRKHAALLHAAVEGLQPSERFQAIIASRRQLVEAKAGLAAYNLIHLRVEQDWFDLCKIWSNPEAGRDNCMNNTDTVGEQLHLHGFEKEVPVVVVTSFPNAVPEALKAALESIKHHKYTVVLGSELAQPGQELTREESALVDYYLGREAGKFTGNSVSTFTAFIILERQWLGRQSAHYNGGAIPLDIFFPLYTIDAPAGAKTAPAGRSS
;
A
#
# COMPACT_ATOMS: atom_id res chain seq x y z
N MET A 1 -13.79 -2.75 -72.52
CA MET A 1 -13.47 -3.83 -71.56
C MET A 1 -13.52 -3.25 -70.15
N VAL A 2 -14.64 -3.43 -69.44
CA VAL A 2 -14.76 -3.14 -68.00
C VAL A 2 -15.76 -4.15 -67.43
N LEU A 3 -15.29 -5.05 -66.56
CA LEU A 3 -16.07 -6.10 -65.90
C LEU A 3 -16.61 -5.58 -64.56
N LYS A 4 -17.91 -5.77 -64.31
CA LYS A 4 -18.57 -5.66 -63.00
C LYS A 4 -18.60 -7.04 -62.34
N PRO A 5 -18.43 -7.18 -61.00
CA PRO A 5 -18.74 -8.42 -60.31
C PRO A 5 -20.20 -8.44 -59.85
N SER A 6 -20.87 -9.58 -60.07
CA SER A 6 -22.20 -9.90 -59.55
C SER A 6 -22.06 -10.71 -58.27
N LEU A 7 -22.69 -10.28 -57.17
CA LEU A 7 -22.85 -11.07 -55.96
C LEU A 7 -24.25 -11.72 -55.98
N SER A 8 -24.26 -13.04 -56.09
CA SER A 8 -25.47 -13.87 -56.05
C SER A 8 -25.86 -14.14 -54.59
N ALA A 9 -26.98 -13.57 -54.14
CA ALA A 9 -27.61 -13.90 -52.87
C ALA A 9 -28.25 -15.30 -52.95
N LYS A 10 -27.70 -16.27 -52.20
CA LYS A 10 -28.35 -17.58 -51.99
C LYS A 10 -29.45 -17.42 -50.95
N SER A 11 -30.70 -17.60 -51.40
CA SER A 11 -31.90 -17.68 -50.58
C SER A 11 -31.81 -18.83 -49.56
N LEU A 12 -31.93 -18.50 -48.27
CA LEU A 12 -32.05 -19.46 -47.17
C LEU A 12 -33.50 -19.93 -47.09
N LEU A 13 -33.76 -21.19 -47.50
CA LEU A 13 -35.05 -21.83 -47.32
C LEU A 13 -35.35 -22.07 -45.82
N PRO A 14 -36.58 -21.84 -45.35
CA PRO A 14 -36.97 -22.08 -43.97
C PRO A 14 -37.01 -23.58 -43.65
N LEU A 15 -36.30 -23.99 -42.60
CA LEU A 15 -36.31 -25.37 -42.07
C LEU A 15 -37.66 -25.63 -41.37
N THR A 16 -38.61 -26.24 -42.08
CA THR A 16 -39.99 -26.49 -41.61
C THR A 16 -40.17 -27.81 -40.86
N THR A 17 -39.19 -28.71 -40.83
CA THR A 17 -39.36 -30.00 -40.15
C THR A 17 -38.87 -29.94 -38.68
N PRO A 18 -39.61 -30.53 -37.73
CA PRO A 18 -39.21 -30.61 -36.31
C PRO A 18 -37.84 -31.27 -36.12
N ALA A 19 -37.50 -32.25 -36.97
CA ALA A 19 -36.20 -32.92 -36.99
C ALA A 19 -35.05 -31.95 -37.32
N ALA A 20 -35.23 -31.08 -38.32
CA ALA A 20 -34.23 -30.09 -38.68
C ALA A 20 -34.02 -29.03 -37.58
N ARG A 21 -35.09 -28.61 -36.88
CA ARG A 21 -34.98 -27.70 -35.73
C ARG A 21 -34.23 -28.33 -34.55
N ARG A 22 -34.44 -29.62 -34.28
CA ARG A 22 -33.72 -30.34 -33.22
C ARG A 22 -32.23 -30.45 -33.55
N GLN A 23 -31.90 -30.76 -34.80
CA GLN A 23 -30.51 -30.86 -35.26
C GLN A 23 -29.79 -29.50 -35.22
N TYR A 24 -30.50 -28.40 -35.53
CA TYR A 24 -29.96 -27.05 -35.43
C TYR A 24 -29.70 -26.64 -33.97
N LYS A 25 -30.61 -26.95 -33.04
CA LYS A 25 -30.42 -26.68 -31.61
C LYS A 25 -29.24 -27.44 -31.01
N VAL A 26 -29.05 -28.71 -31.37
CA VAL A 26 -27.91 -29.52 -30.91
C VAL A 26 -26.59 -28.96 -31.46
N ARG A 27 -26.55 -28.56 -32.74
CA ARG A 27 -25.37 -27.92 -33.34
C ARG A 27 -25.05 -26.57 -32.71
N ALA A 28 -26.06 -25.73 -32.46
CA ALA A 28 -25.88 -24.45 -31.79
C ALA A 28 -25.31 -24.64 -30.37
N LEU A 29 -25.88 -25.56 -29.58
CA LEU A 29 -25.42 -25.87 -28.23
C LEU A 29 -23.96 -26.39 -28.23
N PHE A 30 -23.62 -27.27 -29.17
CA PHE A 30 -22.27 -27.79 -29.33
C PHE A 30 -21.26 -26.68 -29.68
N LEU A 31 -21.62 -25.77 -30.60
CA LEU A 31 -20.78 -24.63 -30.96
C LEU A 31 -20.61 -23.65 -29.79
N THR A 32 -21.65 -23.41 -28.98
CA THR A 32 -21.54 -22.57 -27.78
C THR A 32 -20.65 -23.21 -26.71
N LEU A 33 -20.78 -24.51 -26.48
CA LEU A 33 -19.90 -25.27 -25.56
C LEU A 33 -18.45 -25.27 -26.04
N LEU A 34 -18.22 -25.47 -27.34
CA LEU A 34 -16.88 -25.42 -27.92
C LEU A 34 -16.26 -24.03 -27.80
N ALA A 35 -17.03 -22.96 -28.03
CA ALA A 35 -16.56 -21.58 -27.84
C ALA A 35 -16.22 -21.29 -26.37
N MET A 36 -17.04 -21.76 -25.42
CA MET A 36 -16.75 -21.63 -23.98
C MET A 36 -15.50 -22.43 -23.58
N LEU A 37 -15.30 -23.63 -24.11
CA LEU A 37 -14.09 -24.44 -23.91
C LEU A 37 -12.84 -23.76 -24.49
N LEU A 38 -12.94 -23.15 -25.67
CA LEU A 38 -11.83 -22.41 -26.29
C LEU A 38 -11.51 -21.12 -25.54
N LEU A 39 -12.52 -20.39 -25.03
CA LEU A 39 -12.31 -19.22 -24.18
C LEU A 39 -11.70 -19.61 -22.83
N TRP A 40 -12.15 -20.71 -22.22
CA TRP A 40 -11.56 -21.27 -21.00
C TRP A 40 -10.13 -21.75 -21.22
N ALA A 41 -9.85 -22.47 -22.31
CA ALA A 41 -8.50 -22.91 -22.66
C ALA A 41 -7.57 -21.72 -22.95
N ARG A 42 -8.07 -20.68 -23.62
CA ARG A 42 -7.32 -19.44 -23.84
C ARG A 42 -7.06 -18.71 -22.53
N HIS A 43 -8.03 -18.66 -21.62
CA HIS A 43 -7.87 -18.10 -20.28
C HIS A 43 -6.84 -18.89 -19.45
N GLN A 44 -6.88 -20.22 -19.50
CA GLN A 44 -5.87 -21.11 -18.90
C GLN A 44 -4.49 -20.90 -19.52
N GLN A 45 -4.40 -20.64 -20.84
CA GLN A 45 -3.15 -20.27 -21.49
C GLN A 45 -2.64 -18.89 -21.04
N THR A 46 -3.51 -17.90 -20.82
CA THR A 46 -3.09 -16.60 -20.28
C THR A 46 -2.59 -16.71 -18.83
N LEU A 47 -3.23 -17.57 -18.03
CA LEU A 47 -2.77 -17.88 -16.68
C LEU A 47 -1.44 -18.65 -16.69
N ASN A 48 -1.26 -19.59 -17.62
CA ASN A 48 -0.01 -20.34 -17.78
C ASN A 48 1.13 -19.53 -18.43
N PHE A 49 0.83 -18.46 -19.19
CA PHE A 49 1.84 -17.51 -19.69
C PHE A 49 2.32 -16.50 -18.64
N SER A 50 1.69 -16.47 -17.46
CA SER A 50 2.29 -15.84 -16.26
C SER A 50 3.23 -16.80 -15.51
N GLY A 51 3.34 -18.05 -15.98
CA GLY A 51 4.30 -19.03 -15.49
C GLY A 51 5.58 -19.02 -16.32
N THR A 52 6.70 -18.68 -15.68
CA THR A 52 8.08 -18.93 -16.13
C THR A 52 8.62 -18.06 -17.26
N ALA A 53 8.58 -16.74 -17.08
CA ALA A 53 9.84 -16.04 -17.35
C ALA A 53 10.88 -16.65 -16.41
N LYS A 54 11.73 -17.55 -16.93
CA LYS A 54 12.99 -17.94 -16.29
C LYS A 54 13.85 -16.69 -16.22
N GLY A 55 13.54 -15.81 -15.27
CA GLY A 55 14.52 -14.89 -14.73
C GLY A 55 15.71 -15.71 -14.27
N PRO A 56 16.95 -15.19 -14.41
CA PRO A 56 18.16 -15.91 -14.03
C PRO A 56 17.96 -16.57 -12.65
N CYS A 57 18.12 -17.89 -12.64
CA CYS A 57 17.83 -18.78 -11.53
C CYS A 57 18.29 -18.21 -10.19
N GLY A 58 17.37 -18.22 -9.23
CA GLY A 58 17.51 -17.89 -7.81
C GLY A 58 18.95 -17.85 -7.29
N GLN A 59 19.55 -16.67 -7.32
CA GLN A 59 20.54 -16.37 -6.31
C GLN A 59 19.80 -16.43 -4.98
N ALA A 60 20.10 -17.45 -4.18
CA ALA A 60 19.60 -17.53 -2.83
C ALA A 60 19.85 -16.17 -2.18
N ASN A 61 18.79 -15.51 -1.72
CA ASN A 61 18.94 -14.24 -1.01
C ASN A 61 19.99 -14.46 0.08
N PRO A 62 21.07 -13.67 0.10
CA PRO A 62 22.15 -13.87 1.04
C PRO A 62 21.54 -13.86 2.44
N SER A 63 21.78 -14.93 3.20
CA SER A 63 21.34 -15.02 4.59
C SER A 63 21.88 -13.81 5.34
N LEU A 64 21.03 -13.19 6.16
CA LEU A 64 21.46 -12.08 6.99
C LEU A 64 22.61 -12.53 7.92
N PRO A 65 23.50 -11.62 8.34
CA PRO A 65 24.53 -11.97 9.31
C PRO A 65 23.91 -12.30 10.69
N PRO A 66 24.48 -13.23 11.46
CA PRO A 66 23.99 -13.56 12.79
C PRO A 66 24.19 -12.40 13.77
N ALA A 67 23.28 -12.26 14.75
CA ALA A 67 23.30 -11.19 15.74
C ALA A 67 24.44 -11.28 16.80
N ARG A 68 25.17 -12.41 16.87
CA ARG A 68 26.01 -12.81 18.03
C ARG A 68 27.04 -11.77 18.46
N ASP A 69 27.65 -11.07 17.51
CA ASP A 69 28.77 -10.15 17.79
C ASP A 69 28.37 -8.67 17.63
N ALA A 70 27.10 -8.38 17.34
CA ALA A 70 26.60 -7.03 17.11
C ALA A 70 25.91 -6.44 18.36
N LEU A 71 25.99 -5.12 18.53
CA LEU A 71 25.05 -4.40 19.38
C LEU A 71 23.73 -4.29 18.63
N THR A 72 22.66 -4.94 19.12
CA THR A 72 21.39 -4.99 18.39
C THR A 72 20.31 -4.16 19.05
N LEU A 73 19.39 -3.67 18.23
CA LEU A 73 18.13 -3.06 18.61
C LEU A 73 16.99 -3.87 17.98
N GLN A 74 16.16 -4.46 18.84
CA GLN A 74 14.87 -5.06 18.51
C GLN A 74 13.75 -4.09 18.90
N PHE A 75 12.69 -4.05 18.13
CA PHE A 75 11.49 -3.30 18.50
C PHE A 75 10.24 -3.98 17.95
N GLU A 76 9.13 -3.79 18.63
CA GLU A 76 7.81 -4.23 18.16
C GLU A 76 7.21 -3.22 17.17
N VAL A 77 6.22 -3.66 16.40
CA VAL A 77 5.33 -2.78 15.64
C VAL A 77 3.97 -2.70 16.34
N CYS A 78 3.15 -1.74 15.93
CA CYS A 78 1.83 -1.57 16.54
C CYS A 78 0.76 -1.09 15.55
N ASN A 79 -0.48 -1.45 15.87
CA ASN A 79 -1.70 -1.05 15.18
C ASN A 79 -1.67 -1.39 13.67
N GLY A 80 -2.45 -0.65 12.87
CA GLY A 80 -2.57 -0.89 11.43
C GLY A 80 -1.27 -0.74 10.64
N PHE A 81 -1.26 -1.26 9.42
CA PHE A 81 -0.12 -1.41 8.52
C PHE A 81 0.82 -0.19 8.48
N THR A 82 0.27 1.01 8.30
CA THR A 82 1.10 2.21 8.20
C THR A 82 1.71 2.64 9.53
N ASN A 83 1.04 2.38 10.66
CA ASN A 83 1.63 2.58 11.98
C ASN A 83 2.78 1.58 12.23
N GLN A 84 2.70 0.37 11.68
CA GLN A 84 3.80 -0.58 11.69
C GLN A 84 4.98 -0.10 10.84
N ARG A 85 4.74 0.51 9.67
CA ARG A 85 5.79 1.18 8.87
C ARG A 85 6.40 2.36 9.64
N ILE A 86 5.60 3.18 10.31
CA ILE A 86 6.07 4.28 11.17
C ILE A 86 6.98 3.74 12.28
N ALA A 87 6.59 2.65 12.93
CA ALA A 87 7.37 1.97 13.95
C ALA A 87 8.71 1.48 13.37
N LEU A 88 8.69 0.81 12.22
CA LEU A 88 9.89 0.38 11.50
C LEU A 88 10.85 1.55 11.26
N LEU A 89 10.39 2.61 10.60
CA LEU A 89 11.22 3.77 10.28
C LEU A 89 11.74 4.50 11.52
N SER A 90 10.92 4.61 12.57
CA SER A 90 11.33 5.18 13.85
C SER A 90 12.43 4.34 14.51
N GLY A 91 12.28 3.01 14.48
CA GLY A 91 13.28 2.07 14.98
C GLY A 91 14.61 2.15 14.22
N LEU A 92 14.57 2.33 12.90
CA LEU A 92 15.78 2.55 12.08
C LEU A 92 16.52 3.83 12.48
N VAL A 93 15.79 4.92 12.72
CA VAL A 93 16.39 6.19 13.18
C VAL A 93 17.05 6.01 14.54
N LEU A 94 16.40 5.30 15.47
CA LEU A 94 16.98 5.00 16.78
C LEU A 94 18.23 4.11 16.65
N ALA A 95 18.19 3.09 15.79
CA ALA A 95 19.33 2.22 15.52
C ALA A 95 20.53 3.01 14.98
N ALA A 96 20.31 3.85 13.97
CA ALA A 96 21.33 4.73 13.41
C ALA A 96 21.88 5.72 14.46
N ALA A 97 21.02 6.35 15.24
CA ALA A 97 21.42 7.33 16.26
C ALA A 97 22.20 6.71 17.44
N THR A 98 22.09 5.39 17.62
CA THR A 98 22.70 4.64 18.72
C THR A 98 23.78 3.65 18.26
N ASN A 99 24.09 3.63 16.96
CA ASN A 99 25.05 2.72 16.31
C ASN A 99 24.77 1.25 16.65
N ARG A 100 23.52 0.82 16.47
CA ARG A 100 23.07 -0.56 16.67
C ARG A 100 22.61 -1.15 15.34
N SER A 101 22.85 -2.44 15.17
CA SER A 101 22.23 -3.23 14.12
C SER A 101 20.76 -3.46 14.43
N VAL A 102 19.92 -3.58 13.42
CA VAL A 102 18.48 -3.81 13.54
C VAL A 102 18.19 -5.29 13.40
N VAL A 103 17.38 -5.82 14.32
CA VAL A 103 16.63 -7.05 14.08
C VAL A 103 15.27 -6.63 13.56
N LEU A 104 14.87 -7.12 12.38
CA LEU A 104 13.60 -6.74 11.77
C LEU A 104 12.42 -7.22 12.61
N PRO A 105 11.36 -6.39 12.76
CA PRO A 105 10.19 -6.78 13.51
C PRO A 105 9.35 -7.80 12.72
N GLU A 106 8.52 -8.53 13.44
CA GLU A 106 7.38 -9.21 12.83
C GLU A 106 6.22 -8.21 12.62
N PHE A 107 5.44 -8.42 11.57
CA PHE A 107 4.29 -7.58 11.22
C PHE A 107 2.98 -8.20 11.71
N LEU A 108 2.08 -7.38 12.23
CA LEU A 108 0.75 -7.80 12.67
C LEU A 108 -0.11 -8.09 11.44
N LEU A 109 -0.83 -9.21 11.47
CA LEU A 109 -1.84 -9.56 10.47
C LEU A 109 -3.18 -8.83 10.71
N ASN A 110 -3.43 -8.43 11.96
CA ASN A 110 -4.59 -7.62 12.34
C ASN A 110 -4.21 -6.62 13.44
N GLY A 111 -4.04 -5.36 13.05
CA GLY A 111 -3.70 -4.25 13.94
C GLY A 111 -4.87 -3.33 14.26
N MET A 112 -6.12 -3.81 14.15
CA MET A 112 -7.32 -3.01 14.40
C MET A 112 -7.45 -2.67 15.89
N GLN A 113 -7.64 -1.38 16.20
CA GLN A 113 -7.94 -0.94 17.56
C GLN A 113 -9.45 -0.99 17.76
N LEU A 114 -9.94 -2.04 18.41
CA LEU A 114 -11.39 -2.29 18.54
C LEU A 114 -12.06 -1.30 19.52
N ASP A 115 -11.43 -0.97 20.65
CA ASP A 115 -11.97 -0.05 21.67
C ASP A 115 -10.85 0.63 22.51
N ASP A 116 -11.18 1.73 23.20
CA ASP A 116 -10.35 2.46 24.19
C ASP A 116 -9.01 3.05 23.72
N MET A 117 -8.80 3.18 22.40
CA MET A 117 -7.50 3.59 21.83
C MET A 117 -6.32 2.72 22.29
N GLN A 118 -6.59 1.51 22.80
CA GLN A 118 -5.53 0.62 23.25
C GLN A 118 -4.65 0.23 22.07
N THR A 119 -3.34 0.25 22.29
CA THR A 119 -2.38 -0.14 21.25
C THR A 119 -2.40 -1.67 21.11
N VAL A 120 -2.58 -2.13 19.86
CA VAL A 120 -2.39 -3.53 19.48
C VAL A 120 -0.92 -3.74 19.12
N THR A 121 -0.30 -4.73 19.73
CA THR A 121 1.12 -5.05 19.66
C THR A 121 1.31 -6.54 19.33
N ALA A 122 2.55 -6.93 19.01
CA ALA A 122 2.90 -8.30 18.61
C ALA A 122 2.52 -9.39 19.63
N ASP A 123 2.48 -9.06 20.92
CA ASP A 123 2.05 -9.97 21.98
C ASP A 123 0.52 -10.20 22.03
N LYS A 124 -0.26 -9.41 21.28
CA LYS A 124 -1.74 -9.42 21.32
C LYS A 124 -2.40 -9.81 20.00
N ALA A 125 -1.63 -10.06 18.95
CA ALA A 125 -2.15 -10.35 17.63
C ALA A 125 -1.25 -11.34 16.90
N ASP A 126 -1.82 -12.03 15.90
CA ASP A 126 -1.04 -12.88 15.02
C ASP A 126 -0.01 -12.04 14.26
N THR A 127 1.23 -12.50 14.28
CA THR A 127 2.35 -11.88 13.59
C THR A 127 2.90 -12.80 12.51
N VAL A 128 3.58 -12.20 11.53
CA VAL A 128 4.41 -12.94 10.58
C VAL A 128 5.76 -12.24 10.37
N PRO A 129 6.81 -13.00 10.03
CA PRO A 129 8.13 -12.43 9.79
C PRO A 129 8.14 -11.36 8.68
N PHE A 130 9.05 -10.38 8.79
CA PHE A 130 9.25 -9.32 7.80
C PHE A 130 9.35 -9.84 6.36
N ARG A 131 10.10 -10.94 6.15
CA ARG A 131 10.33 -11.55 4.83
C ARG A 131 9.07 -12.02 4.12
N GLU A 132 7.99 -12.28 4.86
CA GLU A 132 6.71 -12.66 4.26
C GLU A 132 6.04 -11.44 3.58
N TRP A 133 6.35 -10.24 4.06
CA TRP A 133 5.83 -8.96 3.56
C TRP A 133 6.71 -8.31 2.51
N PHE A 134 8.03 -8.35 2.72
CA PHE A 134 8.99 -7.60 1.93
C PHE A 134 10.23 -8.44 1.58
N ASP A 135 10.96 -8.04 0.53
CA ASP A 135 12.27 -8.59 0.25
C ASP A 135 13.30 -8.10 1.29
N GLU A 136 13.65 -9.00 2.21
CA GLU A 136 14.59 -8.73 3.30
C GLU A 136 15.99 -8.39 2.81
N GLY A 137 16.45 -9.01 1.73
CA GLY A 137 17.79 -8.79 1.18
C GLY A 137 17.92 -7.40 0.57
N VAL A 138 16.94 -7.02 -0.26
CA VAL A 138 16.88 -5.68 -0.85
C VAL A 138 16.77 -4.60 0.22
N PHE A 139 15.93 -4.83 1.24
CA PHE A 139 15.80 -3.89 2.35
C PHE A 139 17.11 -3.74 3.13
N ALA A 140 17.74 -4.84 3.52
CA ALA A 140 19.02 -4.82 4.23
C ALA A 140 20.14 -4.13 3.44
N GLN A 141 20.21 -4.37 2.13
CA GLN A 141 21.16 -3.71 1.25
C GLN A 141 20.95 -2.18 1.20
N ALA A 142 19.69 -1.74 1.11
CA ALA A 142 19.36 -0.32 1.10
C ALA A 142 19.78 0.37 2.41
N LEU A 143 19.62 -0.29 3.56
CA LEU A 143 20.03 0.25 4.86
C LEU A 143 21.55 0.27 5.06
N ALA A 144 22.26 -0.75 4.57
CA ALA A 144 23.71 -0.88 4.74
C ALA A 144 24.47 0.29 4.10
N ALA A 145 23.99 0.83 2.98
CA ALA A 145 24.53 2.02 2.34
C ALA A 145 24.51 3.28 3.24
N HIS A 146 23.69 3.26 4.28
CA HIS A 146 23.52 4.33 5.27
C HIS A 146 24.02 3.94 6.67
N GLY A 147 24.85 2.89 6.77
CA GLY A 147 25.50 2.48 8.01
C GLY A 147 24.57 1.78 9.02
N VAL A 148 23.37 1.36 8.59
CA VAL A 148 22.47 0.54 9.41
C VAL A 148 22.52 -0.89 8.90
N HIS A 149 22.99 -1.79 9.75
CA HIS A 149 23.06 -3.22 9.41
C HIS A 149 21.81 -3.94 9.92
N VAL A 150 21.33 -4.89 9.11
CA VAL A 150 20.28 -5.82 9.51
C VAL A 150 20.92 -7.16 9.87
N VAL A 151 20.45 -7.78 10.96
CA VAL A 151 20.95 -9.08 11.43
C VAL A 151 19.80 -10.08 11.56
N GLU A 152 20.12 -11.37 11.51
CA GLU A 152 19.15 -12.46 11.74
C GLU A 152 18.51 -12.37 13.12
N ALA A 153 17.26 -12.85 13.16
CA ALA A 153 16.41 -13.29 14.28
C ALA A 153 16.62 -12.69 15.69
N PRO A 154 15.52 -12.49 16.45
CA PRO A 154 15.61 -11.96 17.81
C PRO A 154 16.46 -12.83 18.72
N THR A 155 17.36 -12.17 19.45
CA THR A 155 18.15 -12.80 20.50
C THR A 155 17.28 -13.01 21.74
N GLN A 156 17.16 -14.24 22.23
CA GLN A 156 16.33 -14.57 23.40
C GLN A 156 16.68 -13.78 24.68
N ASN A 157 17.89 -13.21 24.76
CA ASN A 157 18.40 -12.48 25.93
C ASN A 157 18.38 -10.95 25.77
N ALA A 158 17.50 -10.38 24.94
CA ALA A 158 17.41 -8.94 24.77
C ALA A 158 16.84 -8.24 26.02
N THR A 159 17.55 -7.24 26.53
CA THR A 159 17.10 -6.42 27.67
C THR A 159 15.93 -5.53 27.25
N ALA A 160 14.79 -5.68 27.92
CA ALA A 160 13.60 -4.88 27.64
C ALA A 160 13.75 -3.44 28.14
N LEU A 161 13.46 -2.47 27.28
CA LEU A 161 13.45 -1.05 27.58
C LEU A 161 12.01 -0.54 27.61
N SER A 162 11.66 0.17 28.68
CA SER A 162 10.36 0.86 28.78
C SER A 162 10.38 2.17 27.99
N LEU A 163 9.32 2.41 27.22
CA LEU A 163 9.12 3.64 26.45
C LEU A 163 8.08 4.58 27.08
N GLN A 164 7.48 4.22 28.22
CA GLN A 164 6.32 4.94 28.79
C GLN A 164 6.63 6.42 29.08
N ASP A 165 7.84 6.72 29.55
CA ASP A 165 8.24 8.08 29.97
C ASP A 165 8.72 8.99 28.82
N TYR A 166 8.73 8.49 27.59
CA TYR A 166 9.30 9.18 26.43
C TYR A 166 8.21 9.59 25.47
N ASP A 167 7.94 10.89 25.41
CA ASP A 167 7.15 11.50 24.34
C ASP A 167 8.08 12.34 23.46
N SER A 168 7.90 12.22 22.14
CA SER A 168 8.75 12.86 21.13
C SER A 168 8.68 14.39 21.19
N GLN A 169 7.57 14.93 21.70
CA GLN A 169 7.32 16.38 21.74
C GLN A 169 7.91 17.01 23.01
N SER A 170 7.73 16.37 24.17
CA SER A 170 8.18 16.93 25.46
C SER A 170 9.67 16.75 25.74
N LYS A 171 10.30 15.67 25.25
CA LYS A 171 11.71 15.34 25.58
C LYS A 171 12.48 14.78 24.37
N PRO A 172 12.74 15.61 23.33
CA PRO A 172 13.20 15.14 22.02
C PRO A 172 14.51 14.33 22.07
N SER A 173 15.44 14.64 22.98
CA SER A 173 16.73 13.93 23.08
C SER A 173 16.75 12.80 24.12
N ALA A 174 15.72 12.66 24.95
CA ALA A 174 15.77 11.79 26.12
C ALA A 174 15.79 10.30 25.74
N LEU A 175 15.04 9.89 24.71
CA LEU A 175 14.99 8.48 24.30
C LEU A 175 16.34 7.99 23.76
N VAL A 176 16.96 8.74 22.85
CA VAL A 176 18.31 8.42 22.34
C VAL A 176 19.34 8.42 23.47
N GLY A 177 19.28 9.42 24.35
CA GLY A 177 20.15 9.50 25.52
C GLY A 177 19.99 8.29 26.44
N TYR A 178 18.76 7.84 26.67
CA TYR A 178 18.45 6.65 27.46
C TYR A 178 19.01 5.38 26.81
N ILE A 179 18.76 5.16 25.52
CA ILE A 179 19.30 3.99 24.80
C ILE A 179 20.83 3.97 24.82
N LYS A 180 21.50 5.12 24.66
CA LYS A 180 22.97 5.23 24.75
C LYS A 180 23.51 4.84 26.13
N LYS A 181 22.77 5.12 27.21
CA LYS A 181 23.14 4.66 28.57
C LYS A 181 23.07 3.14 28.70
N GLN A 182 22.30 2.45 27.85
CA GLN A 182 22.20 0.99 27.80
C GLN A 182 23.31 0.31 26.99
N ARG A 183 24.46 0.98 26.75
CA ARG A 183 25.58 0.41 25.98
C ARG A 183 26.19 -0.87 26.56
N ALA A 184 26.00 -1.12 27.86
CA ALA A 184 26.44 -2.36 28.52
C ALA A 184 25.60 -3.57 28.09
N HIS A 185 24.38 -3.34 27.60
CA HIS A 185 23.51 -4.39 27.08
C HIS A 185 23.78 -4.58 25.58
N GLN A 186 24.30 -5.76 25.24
CA GLN A 186 24.57 -6.13 23.86
C GLN A 186 23.29 -6.09 23.01
N HIS A 187 22.23 -6.71 23.51
CA HIS A 187 20.94 -6.78 22.85
C HIS A 187 19.90 -6.04 23.67
N ILE A 188 19.19 -5.11 23.05
CA ILE A 188 18.06 -4.41 23.67
C ILE A 188 16.80 -4.62 22.83
N ARG A 189 15.66 -4.68 23.50
CA ARG A 189 14.33 -4.72 22.87
C ARG A 189 13.45 -3.62 23.45
N MET A 190 12.55 -3.07 22.65
CA MET A 190 11.57 -2.09 23.11
C MET A 190 10.21 -2.33 22.47
N ALA A 191 9.16 -1.80 23.11
CA ALA A 191 7.84 -1.73 22.52
C ALA A 191 7.83 -0.81 21.27
N CYS A 192 6.68 -0.69 20.62
CA CYS A 192 6.49 0.11 19.41
C CYS A 192 7.04 1.56 19.53
N PRO A 193 8.06 1.94 18.72
CA PRO A 193 8.65 3.27 18.77
C PRO A 193 7.89 4.30 17.92
N ALA A 194 6.73 3.95 17.35
CA ALA A 194 5.93 4.85 16.54
C ALA A 194 5.62 6.15 17.29
N PHE A 195 5.86 7.30 16.64
CA PHE A 195 5.64 8.65 17.19
C PHE A 195 6.49 8.99 18.44
N ARG A 196 7.49 8.17 18.80
CA ARG A 196 8.40 8.40 19.94
C ARG A 196 9.71 9.10 19.56
N VAL A 197 9.97 9.24 18.26
CA VAL A 197 11.16 9.90 17.72
C VAL A 197 10.82 11.35 17.35
N PRO A 198 11.61 12.36 17.78
CA PRO A 198 11.33 13.74 17.41
C PRO A 198 11.55 13.99 15.91
N GLY A 199 10.72 14.84 15.32
CA GLY A 199 10.81 15.17 13.90
C GLY A 199 12.17 15.72 13.45
N SER A 200 12.90 16.43 14.33
CA SER A 200 14.26 16.90 14.05
C SER A 200 15.27 15.77 13.86
N LEU A 201 15.13 14.67 14.61
CA LEU A 201 15.97 13.49 14.44
C LEU A 201 15.57 12.71 13.20
N VAL A 202 14.26 12.59 12.92
CA VAL A 202 13.76 12.01 11.67
C VAL A 202 14.34 12.74 10.45
N ARG A 203 14.29 14.09 10.45
CA ARG A 203 14.89 14.93 9.40
C ARG A 203 16.39 14.71 9.25
N LYS A 204 17.13 14.60 10.35
CA LYS A 204 18.57 14.31 10.33
C LYS A 204 18.90 13.00 9.60
N HIS A 205 17.99 12.03 9.65
CA HIS A 205 18.14 10.71 9.03
C HIS A 205 17.28 10.54 7.76
N ALA A 206 16.87 11.63 7.09
CA ALA A 206 15.99 11.57 5.93
C ALA A 206 16.53 10.68 4.79
N ALA A 207 17.83 10.70 4.51
CA ALA A 207 18.42 9.86 3.46
C ALA A 207 18.31 8.35 3.76
N LEU A 208 18.54 7.95 5.02
CA LEU A 208 18.33 6.58 5.48
C LEU A 208 16.87 6.17 5.32
N LEU A 209 15.93 7.04 5.69
CA LEU A 209 14.50 6.75 5.61
C LEU A 209 14.00 6.65 4.17
N HIS A 210 14.53 7.47 3.27
CA HIS A 210 14.24 7.35 1.84
C HIS A 210 14.72 6.01 1.30
N ALA A 211 15.98 5.65 1.56
CA ALA A 211 16.54 4.35 1.15
C ALA A 211 15.76 3.17 1.77
N ALA A 212 15.36 3.27 3.04
CA ALA A 212 14.53 2.26 3.69
C ALA A 212 13.21 2.05 2.94
N VAL A 213 12.51 3.14 2.60
CA VAL A 213 11.26 3.06 1.85
C VAL A 213 11.45 2.51 0.43
N GLU A 214 12.53 2.89 -0.26
CA GLU A 214 12.87 2.29 -1.55
C GLU A 214 13.16 0.79 -1.44
N GLY A 215 13.81 0.39 -0.35
CA GLY A 215 14.11 -1.00 -0.02
C GLY A 215 12.91 -1.82 0.42
N LEU A 216 11.79 -1.20 0.82
CA LEU A 216 10.53 -1.89 1.12
C LEU A 216 9.87 -2.34 -0.19
N GLN A 217 10.44 -3.34 -0.83
CA GLN A 217 9.84 -4.01 -1.97
C GLN A 217 8.94 -5.13 -1.46
N PRO A 218 7.65 -5.20 -1.86
CA PRO A 218 6.79 -6.30 -1.45
C PRO A 218 7.41 -7.66 -1.79
N SER A 219 7.13 -8.68 -0.99
CA SER A 219 7.53 -10.06 -1.31
C SER A 219 6.94 -10.50 -2.66
N GLU A 220 7.51 -11.54 -3.28
CA GLU A 220 7.04 -12.06 -4.57
C GLU A 220 5.53 -12.35 -4.57
N ARG A 221 5.02 -12.92 -3.46
CA ARG A 221 3.58 -13.14 -3.25
C ARG A 221 2.78 -11.85 -3.42
N PHE A 222 3.15 -10.78 -2.71
CA PHE A 222 2.43 -9.52 -2.78
C PHE A 222 2.62 -8.81 -4.12
N GLN A 223 3.81 -8.88 -4.74
CA GLN A 223 4.03 -8.35 -6.09
C GLN A 223 3.07 -9.00 -7.10
N ALA A 224 2.91 -10.33 -7.04
CA ALA A 224 1.98 -11.06 -7.89
C ALA A 224 0.53 -10.63 -7.67
N ILE A 225 0.11 -10.44 -6.41
CA ILE A 225 -1.24 -9.98 -6.08
C ILE A 225 -1.46 -8.54 -6.57
N ILE A 226 -0.51 -7.62 -6.33
CA ILE A 226 -0.58 -6.23 -6.81
C ILE A 226 -0.67 -6.21 -8.34
N ALA A 227 0.17 -6.97 -9.04
CA ALA A 227 0.14 -7.09 -10.49
C ALA A 227 -1.22 -7.59 -11.00
N SER A 228 -1.75 -8.64 -10.37
CA SER A 228 -3.07 -9.19 -10.67
C SER A 228 -4.18 -8.15 -10.48
N ARG A 229 -4.18 -7.40 -9.37
CA ARG A 229 -5.17 -6.34 -9.13
C ARG A 229 -5.11 -5.24 -10.20
N ARG A 230 -3.92 -4.83 -10.65
CA ARG A 230 -3.78 -3.86 -11.76
C ARG A 230 -4.37 -4.39 -13.08
N GLN A 231 -4.13 -5.66 -13.41
CA GLN A 231 -4.73 -6.29 -14.58
C GLN A 231 -6.26 -6.35 -14.49
N LEU A 232 -6.81 -6.57 -13.29
CA LEU A 232 -8.27 -6.53 -13.07
C LEU A 232 -8.85 -5.12 -13.22
N VAL A 233 -8.12 -4.08 -12.76
CA VAL A 233 -8.50 -2.69 -13.02
C VAL A 233 -8.55 -2.42 -14.52
N GLU A 234 -7.52 -2.83 -15.26
CA GLU A 234 -7.47 -2.69 -16.72
C GLU A 234 -8.61 -3.44 -17.40
N ALA A 235 -8.88 -4.68 -17.01
CA ALA A 235 -9.96 -5.48 -17.58
C ALA A 235 -11.35 -4.87 -17.32
N LYS A 236 -11.55 -4.23 -16.16
CA LYS A 236 -12.82 -3.58 -15.79
C LYS A 236 -13.01 -2.23 -16.44
N ALA A 237 -11.94 -1.42 -16.55
CA ALA A 237 -12.01 -0.04 -17.01
C ALA A 237 -11.60 0.16 -18.48
N GLY A 238 -10.96 -0.83 -19.10
CA GLY A 238 -10.44 -0.76 -20.47
C GLY A 238 -9.16 0.08 -20.60
N LEU A 239 -8.51 0.47 -19.49
CA LEU A 239 -7.30 1.27 -19.46
C LEU A 239 -6.31 0.74 -18.43
N ALA A 240 -5.04 0.61 -18.80
CA ALA A 240 -3.96 0.22 -17.88
C ALA A 240 -3.68 1.29 -16.81
N ALA A 241 -3.90 2.56 -17.13
CA ALA A 241 -3.76 3.67 -16.20
C ALA A 241 -4.99 3.78 -15.29
N TYR A 242 -4.75 4.11 -14.02
CA TYR A 242 -5.81 4.37 -13.05
C TYR A 242 -5.38 5.44 -12.05
N ASN A 243 -6.36 6.10 -11.48
CA ASN A 243 -6.25 6.94 -10.30
C ASN A 243 -6.72 6.15 -9.08
N LEU A 244 -6.25 6.48 -7.89
CA LEU A 244 -6.68 5.80 -6.66
C LEU A 244 -7.09 6.81 -5.59
N ILE A 245 -8.21 6.51 -4.93
CA ILE A 245 -8.65 7.20 -3.72
C ILE A 245 -8.67 6.24 -2.54
N HIS A 246 -8.00 6.63 -1.47
CA HIS A 246 -8.15 6.02 -0.15
C HIS A 246 -9.24 6.75 0.63
N LEU A 247 -10.42 6.13 0.71
CA LEU A 247 -11.60 6.69 1.37
C LEU A 247 -11.67 6.20 2.83
N ARG A 248 -11.85 7.12 3.77
CA ARG A 248 -11.98 6.81 5.19
C ARG A 248 -13.42 7.04 5.62
N VAL A 249 -14.21 5.96 5.57
CA VAL A 249 -15.65 5.94 5.87
C VAL A 249 -16.01 4.83 6.85
N GLU A 250 -15.02 4.28 7.54
CA GLU A 250 -15.19 3.22 8.53
C GLU A 250 -15.74 3.75 9.87
N GLN A 251 -16.51 2.95 10.61
CA GLN A 251 -17.10 3.38 11.88
C GLN A 251 -16.05 3.87 12.91
N ASP A 252 -14.94 3.14 13.05
CA ASP A 252 -13.80 3.52 13.93
C ASP A 252 -13.19 4.87 13.53
N TRP A 253 -13.20 5.19 12.24
CA TRP A 253 -12.73 6.47 11.73
C TRP A 253 -13.63 7.63 12.12
N PHE A 254 -14.95 7.46 12.07
CA PHE A 254 -15.89 8.48 12.54
C PHE A 254 -15.68 8.78 14.02
N ASP A 255 -15.46 7.75 14.84
CA ASP A 255 -15.24 7.92 16.28
C ASP A 255 -13.90 8.58 16.57
N LEU A 256 -12.83 8.20 15.85
CA LEU A 256 -11.55 8.89 15.91
C LEU A 256 -11.70 10.38 15.54
N CYS A 257 -12.42 10.71 14.46
CA CYS A 257 -12.57 12.09 14.03
C CYS A 257 -13.32 12.98 15.03
N LYS A 258 -14.25 12.42 15.82
CA LYS A 258 -14.89 13.16 16.93
C LYS A 258 -13.89 13.56 18.00
N ILE A 259 -12.94 12.67 18.33
CA ILE A 259 -11.90 12.89 19.34
C ILE A 259 -10.80 13.82 18.79
N TRP A 260 -10.44 13.64 17.52
CA TRP A 260 -9.42 14.44 16.85
C TRP A 260 -9.84 15.91 16.72
N SER A 261 -11.13 16.15 16.45
CA SER A 261 -11.65 17.46 16.10
C SER A 261 -11.39 18.48 17.21
N ASN A 262 -10.56 19.47 16.91
CA ASN A 262 -10.32 20.64 17.77
C ASN A 262 -10.00 21.85 16.87
N PRO A 263 -11.02 22.68 16.54
CA PRO A 263 -10.85 23.86 15.71
C PRO A 263 -9.84 24.87 16.26
N GLU A 264 -9.75 25.04 17.58
CA GLU A 264 -8.79 25.97 18.20
C GLU A 264 -7.33 25.55 17.94
N ALA A 265 -7.11 24.25 17.76
CA ALA A 265 -5.81 23.67 17.40
C ALA A 265 -5.64 23.48 15.88
N GLY A 266 -6.54 24.01 15.03
CA GLY A 266 -6.51 23.81 13.58
C GLY A 266 -6.76 22.37 13.13
N ARG A 267 -7.44 21.57 13.97
CA ARG A 267 -7.76 20.15 13.72
C ARG A 267 -9.23 20.00 13.38
N ASP A 268 -9.69 20.59 12.27
CA ASP A 268 -11.09 20.59 11.83
C ASP A 268 -11.29 19.91 10.47
N ASN A 269 -10.25 19.25 9.95
CA ASN A 269 -10.23 18.69 8.61
C ASN A 269 -10.55 17.18 8.52
N CYS A 270 -10.83 16.47 9.61
CA CYS A 270 -10.85 15.00 9.61
C CYS A 270 -11.92 14.38 8.69
N MET A 271 -13.13 14.94 8.64
CA MET A 271 -14.26 14.43 7.84
C MET A 271 -14.67 15.35 6.68
N ASN A 272 -13.89 16.41 6.42
CA ASN A 272 -14.24 17.39 5.40
C ASN A 272 -14.29 16.72 4.02
N ASN A 273 -15.30 17.11 3.23
CA ASN A 273 -15.50 16.70 1.84
C ASN A 273 -15.56 15.19 1.58
N THR A 274 -15.79 14.35 2.60
CA THR A 274 -15.91 12.90 2.42
C THR A 274 -17.11 12.54 1.53
N ASP A 275 -18.23 13.22 1.74
CA ASP A 275 -19.46 13.09 0.95
C ASP A 275 -19.40 13.85 -0.39
N THR A 276 -18.61 14.91 -0.49
CA THR A 276 -18.37 15.68 -1.72
C THR A 276 -17.08 15.29 -2.46
N VAL A 277 -16.53 14.10 -2.19
CA VAL A 277 -15.19 13.74 -2.65
C VAL A 277 -15.00 13.73 -4.18
N GLY A 278 -16.07 13.51 -4.95
CA GLY A 278 -16.04 13.65 -6.41
C GLY A 278 -15.73 15.07 -6.90
N GLU A 279 -16.19 16.09 -6.16
CA GLU A 279 -15.85 17.49 -6.42
C GLU A 279 -14.36 17.73 -6.17
N GLN A 280 -13.81 17.16 -5.11
CA GLN A 280 -12.39 17.27 -4.77
C GLN A 280 -11.49 16.60 -5.81
N LEU A 281 -11.92 15.47 -6.38
CA LEU A 281 -11.22 14.86 -7.52
C LEU A 281 -11.17 15.84 -8.72
N HIS A 282 -12.30 16.50 -9.01
CA HIS A 282 -12.37 17.46 -10.10
C HIS A 282 -11.47 18.69 -9.85
N LEU A 283 -11.53 19.26 -8.65
CA LEU A 283 -10.71 20.42 -8.25
C LEU A 283 -9.21 20.12 -8.27
N HIS A 284 -8.81 18.90 -7.87
CA HIS A 284 -7.41 18.45 -7.95
C HIS A 284 -7.00 17.96 -9.35
N GLY A 285 -7.85 18.16 -10.37
CA GLY A 285 -7.52 17.92 -11.77
C GLY A 285 -7.42 16.45 -12.15
N PHE A 286 -8.13 15.54 -11.49
CA PHE A 286 -8.20 14.14 -11.91
C PHE A 286 -8.93 14.02 -13.25
N GLU A 287 -8.33 13.33 -14.21
CA GLU A 287 -8.92 13.09 -15.54
C GLU A 287 -10.13 12.15 -15.41
N LYS A 288 -11.24 12.49 -16.09
CA LYS A 288 -12.51 11.74 -15.98
C LYS A 288 -12.47 10.43 -16.77
N GLU A 289 -11.62 10.39 -17.80
CA GLU A 289 -11.40 9.25 -18.66
C GLU A 289 -10.57 8.16 -17.97
N VAL A 290 -9.76 8.54 -16.97
CA VAL A 290 -8.96 7.60 -16.17
C VAL A 290 -9.82 7.06 -15.02
N PRO A 291 -9.97 5.74 -14.87
CA PRO A 291 -10.79 5.16 -13.81
C PRO A 291 -10.26 5.50 -12.42
N VAL A 292 -11.17 5.64 -11.47
CA VAL A 292 -10.86 5.87 -10.05
C VAL A 292 -11.10 4.58 -9.28
N VAL A 293 -10.01 4.00 -8.77
CA VAL A 293 -10.03 2.87 -7.84
C VAL A 293 -10.33 3.40 -6.44
N VAL A 294 -11.42 2.94 -5.82
CA VAL A 294 -11.81 3.33 -4.47
C VAL A 294 -11.42 2.23 -3.50
N VAL A 295 -10.52 2.53 -2.56
CA VAL A 295 -10.11 1.59 -1.49
C VAL A 295 -10.52 2.13 -0.11
N THR A 296 -11.00 1.22 0.74
CA THR A 296 -11.43 1.46 2.13
C THR A 296 -11.56 0.10 2.82
N SER A 297 -11.75 0.06 4.14
CA SER A 297 -12.16 -1.19 4.80
C SER A 297 -13.65 -1.46 4.55
N PHE A 298 -13.99 -2.01 3.38
CA PHE A 298 -15.38 -2.26 2.96
C PHE A 298 -16.25 -2.99 4.00
N PRO A 299 -15.76 -4.02 4.72
CA PRO A 299 -16.56 -4.68 5.76
C PRO A 299 -16.96 -3.77 6.93
N ASN A 300 -16.18 -2.70 7.18
CA ASN A 300 -16.37 -1.78 8.30
C ASN A 300 -16.87 -0.39 7.85
N ALA A 301 -17.11 -0.21 6.55
CA ALA A 301 -17.57 1.06 5.99
C ALA A 301 -19.01 1.35 6.44
N VAL A 302 -19.26 2.58 6.89
CA VAL A 302 -20.61 3.10 7.15
C VAL A 302 -21.33 3.20 5.80
N PRO A 303 -22.40 2.41 5.55
CA PRO A 303 -22.98 2.26 4.21
C PRO A 303 -23.42 3.58 3.58
N GLU A 304 -23.99 4.48 4.37
CA GLU A 304 -24.53 5.77 3.97
C GLU A 304 -23.42 6.73 3.56
N ALA A 305 -22.32 6.74 4.31
CA ALA A 305 -21.15 7.56 3.99
C ALA A 305 -20.44 7.06 2.73
N LEU A 306 -20.28 5.73 2.59
CA LEU A 306 -19.73 5.11 1.39
C LEU A 306 -20.62 5.41 0.18
N LYS A 307 -21.94 5.27 0.32
CA LYS A 307 -22.91 5.56 -0.75
C LYS A 307 -22.81 7.01 -1.19
N ALA A 308 -22.82 7.97 -0.26
CA ALA A 308 -22.73 9.40 -0.56
C ALA A 308 -21.42 9.73 -1.32
N ALA A 309 -20.28 9.23 -0.86
CA ALA A 309 -18.99 9.40 -1.52
C ALA A 309 -19.01 8.83 -2.96
N LEU A 310 -19.54 7.61 -3.14
CA LEU A 310 -19.62 6.97 -4.46
C LEU A 310 -20.59 7.71 -5.41
N GLU A 311 -21.71 8.21 -4.90
CA GLU A 311 -22.65 9.03 -5.66
C GLU A 311 -22.00 10.35 -6.10
N SER A 312 -21.21 10.98 -5.23
CA SER A 312 -20.45 12.19 -5.56
C SER A 312 -19.41 11.96 -6.66
N ILE A 313 -18.64 10.87 -6.58
CA ILE A 313 -17.67 10.49 -7.62
C ILE A 313 -18.38 10.26 -8.97
N LYS A 314 -19.49 9.52 -8.97
CA LYS A 314 -20.28 9.25 -10.19
C LYS A 314 -20.94 10.51 -10.75
N HIS A 315 -21.43 11.41 -9.89
CA HIS A 315 -22.01 12.70 -10.30
C HIS A 315 -21.02 13.50 -11.16
N HIS A 316 -19.74 13.49 -10.77
CA HIS A 316 -18.64 14.15 -11.47
C HIS A 316 -18.10 13.38 -12.69
N LYS A 317 -18.80 12.31 -13.11
CA LYS A 317 -18.55 11.52 -14.33
C LYS A 317 -17.28 10.68 -14.32
N TYR A 318 -16.78 10.30 -13.14
CA TYR A 318 -15.69 9.34 -13.03
C TYR A 318 -16.20 7.90 -13.15
N THR A 319 -15.43 7.06 -13.84
CA THR A 319 -15.60 5.60 -13.81
C THR A 319 -15.05 5.06 -12.50
N VAL A 320 -15.88 4.35 -11.73
CA VAL A 320 -15.49 3.81 -10.42
C VAL A 320 -15.18 2.33 -10.50
N VAL A 321 -14.07 1.93 -9.89
CA VAL A 321 -13.72 0.52 -9.63
C VAL A 321 -13.54 0.36 -8.12
N LEU A 322 -14.32 -0.52 -7.49
CA LEU A 322 -14.17 -0.76 -6.04
C LEU A 322 -13.00 -1.71 -5.79
N GLY A 323 -12.17 -1.40 -4.79
CA GLY A 323 -11.06 -2.28 -4.38
C GLY A 323 -11.53 -3.67 -3.95
N SER A 324 -12.71 -3.78 -3.36
CA SER A 324 -13.34 -5.05 -3.00
C SER A 324 -13.66 -5.94 -4.21
N GLU A 325 -13.86 -5.37 -5.39
CA GLU A 325 -14.08 -6.12 -6.64
C GLU A 325 -12.77 -6.62 -7.28
N LEU A 326 -11.61 -6.23 -6.74
CA LEU A 326 -10.30 -6.63 -7.23
C LEU A 326 -9.74 -7.85 -6.48
N ALA A 327 -10.42 -8.31 -5.43
CA ALA A 327 -10.07 -9.55 -4.74
C ALA A 327 -10.49 -10.77 -5.59
N GLN A 328 -9.59 -11.75 -5.74
CA GLN A 328 -9.91 -13.01 -6.41
C GLN A 328 -10.29 -14.09 -5.39
N PRO A 329 -11.19 -15.03 -5.74
CA PRO A 329 -11.48 -16.19 -4.90
C PRO A 329 -10.21 -16.98 -4.56
N GLY A 330 -10.04 -17.40 -3.30
CA GLY A 330 -8.86 -18.14 -2.85
C GLY A 330 -7.62 -17.27 -2.60
N GLN A 331 -7.76 -15.94 -2.64
CA GLN A 331 -6.74 -14.97 -2.25
C GLN A 331 -7.21 -14.18 -1.02
N GLU A 332 -7.69 -14.89 0.00
CA GLU A 332 -8.08 -14.29 1.27
C GLU A 332 -6.85 -13.63 1.90
N LEU A 333 -6.93 -12.31 2.09
CA LEU A 333 -5.91 -11.54 2.77
C LEU A 333 -6.44 -11.14 4.14
N THR A 334 -5.54 -11.14 5.11
CA THR A 334 -5.80 -10.49 6.40
C THR A 334 -5.94 -8.97 6.20
N ARG A 335 -6.43 -8.27 7.23
CA ARG A 335 -6.67 -6.83 7.17
C ARG A 335 -5.43 -6.07 6.71
N GLU A 336 -4.29 -6.34 7.35
CA GLU A 336 -3.06 -5.59 7.08
C GLU A 336 -2.45 -5.99 5.74
N GLU A 337 -2.58 -7.25 5.32
CA GLU A 337 -2.11 -7.70 3.99
C GLU A 337 -2.90 -7.00 2.87
N SER A 338 -4.23 -6.86 3.02
CA SER A 338 -5.01 -6.08 2.07
C SER A 338 -4.58 -4.60 2.07
N ALA A 339 -4.29 -4.05 3.24
CA ALA A 339 -3.79 -2.69 3.36
C ALA A 339 -2.44 -2.50 2.65
N LEU A 340 -1.51 -3.47 2.72
CA LEU A 340 -0.29 -3.44 1.92
C LEU A 340 -0.60 -3.41 0.43
N VAL A 341 -1.48 -4.28 -0.06
CA VAL A 341 -1.77 -4.32 -1.49
C VAL A 341 -2.37 -3.00 -1.96
N ASP A 342 -3.34 -2.46 -1.22
CA ASP A 342 -3.97 -1.17 -1.53
C ASP A 342 -2.96 -0.01 -1.44
N TYR A 343 -1.98 -0.10 -0.53
CA TYR A 343 -0.91 0.88 -0.39
C TYR A 343 -0.03 0.96 -1.64
N TYR A 344 0.41 -0.19 -2.16
CA TYR A 344 1.26 -0.22 -3.35
C TYR A 344 0.47 0.09 -4.63
N LEU A 345 -0.83 -0.24 -4.71
CA LEU A 345 -1.70 0.29 -5.76
C LEU A 345 -1.76 1.82 -5.70
N GLY A 346 -1.92 2.41 -4.52
CA GLY A 346 -1.96 3.87 -4.35
C GLY A 346 -0.63 4.55 -4.69
N ARG A 347 0.49 3.93 -4.31
CA ARG A 347 1.84 4.38 -4.65
C ARG A 347 2.07 4.38 -6.17
N GLU A 348 1.54 3.39 -6.88
CA GLU A 348 1.74 3.22 -8.32
C GLU A 348 0.73 3.95 -9.22
N ALA A 349 -0.43 4.33 -8.70
CA ALA A 349 -1.48 5.04 -9.43
C ALA A 349 -0.98 6.30 -10.16
N GLY A 350 -1.66 6.70 -11.25
CA GLY A 350 -1.39 7.94 -11.98
C GLY A 350 -1.48 9.15 -11.05
N LYS A 351 -2.65 9.33 -10.42
CA LYS A 351 -2.87 10.26 -9.30
C LYS A 351 -3.42 9.52 -8.09
N PHE A 352 -3.06 10.02 -6.90
CA PHE A 352 -3.53 9.50 -5.63
C PHE A 352 -4.21 10.61 -4.83
N THR A 353 -5.33 10.30 -4.18
CA THR A 353 -5.90 11.17 -3.14
C THR A 353 -6.35 10.36 -1.93
N GLY A 354 -6.42 10.99 -0.76
CA GLY A 354 -6.97 10.36 0.42
C GLY A 354 -7.28 11.35 1.53
N ASN A 355 -7.41 10.85 2.75
CA ASN A 355 -7.62 11.66 3.94
C ASN A 355 -6.30 12.07 4.60
N SER A 356 -5.96 13.35 4.69
CA SER A 356 -4.69 13.84 5.25
C SER A 356 -4.46 13.48 6.73
N VAL A 357 -5.51 13.23 7.51
CA VAL A 357 -5.40 12.80 8.90
C VAL A 357 -5.03 11.31 9.00
N SER A 358 -5.32 10.51 7.96
CA SER A 358 -4.98 9.09 7.94
C SER A 358 -3.48 8.91 7.72
N THR A 359 -2.81 8.20 8.63
CA THR A 359 -1.39 7.87 8.47
C THR A 359 -1.13 7.10 7.18
N PHE A 360 -2.08 6.26 6.75
CA PHE A 360 -2.04 5.53 5.49
C PHE A 360 -1.92 6.45 4.27
N THR A 361 -2.82 7.43 4.15
CA THR A 361 -2.77 8.42 3.08
C THR A 361 -1.52 9.29 3.19
N ALA A 362 -1.22 9.78 4.40
CA ALA A 362 -0.10 10.68 4.63
C ALA A 362 1.23 10.04 4.18
N PHE A 363 1.44 8.75 4.45
CA PHE A 363 2.63 8.03 3.98
C PHE A 363 2.66 7.86 2.46
N ILE A 364 1.55 7.49 1.83
CA ILE A 364 1.52 7.39 0.35
C ILE A 364 1.84 8.74 -0.29
N ILE A 365 1.31 9.85 0.25
CA ILE A 365 1.64 11.20 -0.21
C ILE A 365 3.15 11.44 -0.10
N LEU A 366 3.75 11.12 1.04
CA LEU A 366 5.18 11.30 1.29
C LEU A 366 6.04 10.51 0.28
N GLU A 367 5.77 9.22 0.11
CA GLU A 367 6.56 8.39 -0.81
C GLU A 367 6.37 8.79 -2.26
N ARG A 368 5.14 9.15 -2.65
CA ARG A 368 4.86 9.66 -4.00
C ARG A 368 5.57 10.98 -4.26
N GLN A 369 5.67 11.85 -3.26
CA GLN A 369 6.45 13.09 -3.38
C GLN A 369 7.93 12.80 -3.66
N TRP A 370 8.54 11.85 -2.96
CA TRP A 370 9.92 11.44 -3.25
C TRP A 370 10.10 10.87 -4.66
N LEU A 371 9.07 10.20 -5.17
CA LEU A 371 9.03 9.68 -6.54
C LEU A 371 8.63 10.73 -7.60
N GLY A 372 8.41 11.99 -7.23
CA GLY A 372 7.94 13.04 -8.14
C GLY A 372 6.53 12.78 -8.71
N ARG A 373 5.70 12.03 -7.99
CA ARG A 373 4.35 11.65 -8.39
C ARG A 373 3.30 12.55 -7.73
N GLN A 374 2.23 12.83 -8.47
CA GLN A 374 1.15 13.70 -8.00
C GLN A 374 0.30 13.04 -6.93
N SER A 375 0.05 13.75 -5.84
CA SER A 375 -0.85 13.33 -4.78
C SER A 375 -1.64 14.53 -4.25
N ALA A 376 -2.83 14.27 -3.73
CA ALA A 376 -3.65 15.26 -3.05
C ALA A 376 -4.31 14.64 -1.80
N HIS A 377 -5.08 15.44 -1.08
CA HIS A 377 -5.98 14.97 -0.02
C HIS A 377 -7.30 15.72 -0.11
N TYR A 378 -8.42 15.00 -0.05
CA TYR A 378 -9.73 15.58 -0.33
C TYR A 378 -10.28 16.42 0.82
N ASN A 379 -9.84 16.16 2.04
CA ASN A 379 -10.36 16.78 3.25
C ASN A 379 -9.68 18.11 3.60
N GLY A 380 -8.71 18.56 2.78
CA GLY A 380 -7.96 19.79 3.03
C GLY A 380 -7.15 19.77 4.33
N GLY A 381 -6.75 20.96 4.79
CA GLY A 381 -5.97 21.16 6.02
C GLY A 381 -4.55 20.57 5.97
N ALA A 382 -3.90 20.55 7.13
CA ALA A 382 -2.55 20.02 7.31
C ALA A 382 -2.53 18.48 7.36
N ILE A 383 -1.35 17.89 7.08
CA ILE A 383 -1.06 16.47 7.29
C ILE A 383 -0.47 16.32 8.71
N PRO A 384 -1.19 15.78 9.70
CA PRO A 384 -0.71 15.73 11.08
C PRO A 384 0.58 14.93 11.27
N LEU A 385 0.81 13.95 10.39
CA LEU A 385 2.02 13.14 10.40
C LEU A 385 3.30 13.98 10.19
N ASP A 386 3.21 15.17 9.59
CA ASP A 386 4.35 16.09 9.39
C ASP A 386 5.02 16.49 10.71
N ILE A 387 4.29 16.51 11.83
CA ILE A 387 4.85 16.78 13.17
C ILE A 387 5.92 15.74 13.55
N PHE A 388 5.72 14.48 13.15
CA PHE A 388 6.58 13.35 13.49
C PHE A 388 7.54 13.00 12.35
N PHE A 389 7.08 13.12 11.11
CA PHE A 389 7.83 12.89 9.89
C PHE A 389 7.86 14.16 9.04
N PRO A 390 8.66 15.17 9.43
CA PRO A 390 8.70 16.47 8.77
C PRO A 390 9.51 16.42 7.47
N LEU A 391 9.09 15.53 6.57
CA LEU A 391 9.72 15.20 5.29
C LEU A 391 8.83 15.60 4.10
N TYR A 392 7.67 16.18 4.38
CA TYR A 392 6.79 16.82 3.41
C TYR A 392 7.40 18.18 3.07
N THR A 393 8.29 18.21 2.08
CA THR A 393 8.85 19.49 1.63
C THR A 393 7.82 20.20 0.76
N ILE A 394 7.25 21.29 1.29
CA ILE A 394 6.41 22.24 0.53
C ILE A 394 7.26 22.97 -0.53
N ASP A 395 8.59 22.94 -0.38
CA ASP A 395 9.55 23.49 -1.33
C ASP A 395 10.13 22.40 -2.24
N ALA A 396 9.30 21.82 -3.10
CA ALA A 396 9.87 21.39 -4.38
C ALA A 396 10.24 22.70 -5.12
N PRO A 397 11.52 23.03 -5.32
CA PRO A 397 11.84 24.14 -6.20
C PRO A 397 11.17 23.85 -7.54
N ALA A 398 10.48 24.83 -8.10
CA ALA A 398 9.73 24.77 -9.35
C ALA A 398 10.58 24.44 -10.60
N GLY A 399 11.70 23.73 -10.46
CA GLY A 399 12.67 23.44 -11.51
C GLY A 399 13.59 22.23 -11.28
N ALA A 400 13.32 21.31 -10.35
CA ALA A 400 14.11 20.07 -10.22
C ALA A 400 13.83 19.09 -11.38
N LYS A 401 14.32 19.42 -12.58
CA LYS A 401 14.61 18.46 -13.64
C LYS A 401 15.82 17.63 -13.23
N THR A 402 15.60 16.53 -12.52
CA THR A 402 16.61 15.47 -12.44
C THR A 402 16.04 14.22 -13.10
N ALA A 403 16.15 14.19 -14.43
CA ALA A 403 16.19 12.93 -15.16
C ALA A 403 17.54 12.26 -14.87
N PRO A 404 17.59 10.97 -14.51
CA PRO A 404 18.85 10.25 -14.52
C PRO A 404 19.26 9.97 -15.97
N ALA A 405 20.54 10.18 -16.20
CA ALA A 405 21.25 9.96 -17.45
C ALA A 405 20.94 8.58 -18.05
N GLY A 406 20.72 8.57 -19.35
CA GLY A 406 20.65 7.35 -20.13
C GLY A 406 21.88 6.48 -19.90
N ARG A 407 21.66 5.20 -19.62
CA ARG A 407 22.67 4.18 -19.82
C ARG A 407 22.63 3.79 -21.29
N SER A 408 23.61 4.28 -22.03
CA SER A 408 24.09 3.63 -23.24
C SER A 408 24.91 2.40 -22.83
N SER A 409 24.38 1.21 -23.09
CA SER A 409 25.13 0.00 -23.42
C SER A 409 24.22 -0.92 -24.18
#